data_AF-A0A9P6B6D3-F1
#
_entry.id   AF-A0A9P6B6D3-F1
#
_cell.length_a   1.000
_cell.length_b   1.000
_cell.length_c   1.000
_cell.angle_alpha   90.00
_cell.angle_beta   90.00
_cell.angle_gamma   90.00
#
_symmetry.space_group_name_H-M   'P 1'
#
loop_
_entity.id
_entity.type
_entity.pdbx_description
1 polymer ?
#
loop_
_entity_poly.entity_id
_entity_poly.type
_entity_poly.pdbx_seq_one_letter_code
_entity_poly.pdbx_strand_id
1 'polypeptide(L)'
;MRARLQLVNTSNTCGGGKYNPQVAAQLRWIRTQYSIARNPSFQFLNPRIDTCICRVRLPHQFFVSGHLDTTNLDLDVARGFYQYGRFLPGFYRREGAFGILGNAGLAGDIWFRRIRSPEGVGNYGLSPEDLGLHAGVRYSCSHCGLVVCTRLVCSYIFPQPYAKYIRNM
;
A
#
# COMPACT_ATOMS: atom_id res chain seq x y z
N MET A 1 8.68 9.74 -17.89
CA MET A 1 7.66 10.64 -17.29
C MET A 1 7.06 9.98 -16.06
N ARG A 2 7.45 10.38 -14.84
CA ARG A 2 7.89 9.37 -13.85
C ARG A 2 6.95 8.93 -12.71
N ALA A 3 6.03 9.73 -12.19
CA ALA A 3 5.00 9.28 -11.21
C ALA A 3 4.09 10.45 -10.80
N ARG A 4 4.70 11.62 -10.60
CA ARG A 4 4.02 12.88 -10.24
C ARG A 4 2.89 13.23 -11.21
N LEU A 5 3.15 13.17 -12.51
CA LEU A 5 2.14 13.45 -13.55
C LEU A 5 0.99 12.44 -13.51
N GLN A 6 1.25 11.17 -13.16
CA GLN A 6 0.19 10.17 -13.05
C GLN A 6 -0.76 10.50 -11.89
N LEU A 7 -0.23 10.87 -10.73
CA LEU A 7 -1.08 11.26 -9.59
C LEU A 7 -1.95 12.47 -9.92
N VAL A 8 -1.35 13.55 -10.45
CA VAL A 8 -2.09 14.77 -10.80
C VAL A 8 -3.15 14.48 -11.86
N ASN A 9 -2.79 13.77 -12.94
CA ASN A 9 -3.74 13.46 -14.00
C ASN A 9 -4.90 12.60 -13.49
N THR A 10 -4.63 11.55 -12.70
CA THR A 10 -5.68 10.71 -12.13
C THR A 10 -6.58 11.49 -11.16
N SER A 11 -6.01 12.39 -10.36
CA SER A 11 -6.79 13.30 -9.51
C SER A 11 -7.71 14.21 -10.31
N ASN A 12 -7.23 14.76 -11.42
CA ASN A 12 -8.03 15.61 -12.30
C ASN A 12 -9.15 14.83 -12.98
N THR A 13 -8.90 13.59 -13.45
CA THR A 13 -9.90 12.81 -14.20
C THR A 13 -10.90 12.07 -13.32
N CYS A 14 -10.51 11.63 -12.12
CA CYS A 14 -11.33 10.74 -11.29
C CYS A 14 -11.68 11.32 -9.91
N GLY A 15 -11.02 12.40 -9.48
CA GLY A 15 -11.15 12.96 -8.13
C GLY A 15 -11.50 14.45 -8.09
N GLY A 16 -11.93 15.04 -9.21
CA GLY A 16 -12.28 16.46 -9.28
C GLY A 16 -11.12 17.39 -8.96
N GLY A 17 -9.89 17.00 -9.29
CA GLY A 17 -8.67 17.75 -8.99
C GLY A 17 -8.09 17.50 -7.60
N LYS A 18 -8.67 16.61 -6.80
CA LYS A 18 -8.18 16.24 -5.47
C LYS A 18 -7.78 14.77 -5.40
N TYR A 19 -7.02 14.40 -4.38
CA TYR A 19 -6.69 13.02 -4.07
C TYR A 19 -7.68 12.47 -3.04
N ASN A 20 -8.44 11.46 -3.41
CA ASN A 20 -9.50 10.85 -2.62
C ASN A 20 -9.44 9.31 -2.73
N PRO A 21 -10.31 8.55 -2.03
CA PRO A 21 -10.34 7.10 -2.12
C PRO A 21 -10.42 6.55 -3.56
N GLN A 22 -11.24 7.15 -4.42
CA GLN A 22 -11.42 6.71 -5.80
C GLN A 22 -10.13 6.87 -6.61
N VAL A 23 -9.45 8.01 -6.47
CA VAL A 23 -8.13 8.26 -7.07
C VAL A 23 -7.09 7.29 -6.51
N ALA A 24 -7.13 7.00 -5.21
CA ALA A 24 -6.21 6.06 -4.58
C ALA A 24 -6.33 4.65 -5.20
N ALA A 25 -7.56 4.18 -5.43
CA ALA A 25 -7.84 2.92 -6.10
C ALA A 25 -7.35 2.91 -7.56
N GLN A 26 -7.75 3.93 -8.33
CA GLN A 26 -7.41 4.02 -9.76
C GLN A 26 -5.91 4.16 -10.00
N LEU A 27 -5.24 5.05 -9.25
CA LEU A 27 -3.80 5.24 -9.36
C LEU A 27 -3.06 3.95 -9.02
N ARG A 28 -3.54 3.21 -8.02
CA ARG A 28 -2.94 1.94 -7.64
C ARG A 28 -3.06 0.89 -8.72
N TRP A 29 -4.24 0.76 -9.33
CA TRP A 29 -4.44 -0.10 -10.48
C TRP A 29 -3.48 0.25 -11.63
N ILE A 30 -3.41 1.52 -12.02
CA ILE A 30 -2.52 2.01 -13.08
C ILE A 30 -1.05 1.68 -12.76
N ARG A 31 -0.61 1.88 -11.51
CA ARG A 31 0.77 1.57 -11.10
C ARG A 31 1.08 0.08 -11.12
N THR A 32 0.10 -0.76 -10.79
CA THR A 32 0.22 -2.22 -10.91
C THR A 32 0.34 -2.63 -12.37
N GLN A 33 -0.57 -2.16 -13.24
CA GLN A 33 -0.52 -2.43 -14.69
C GLN A 33 0.79 -1.93 -15.33
N TYR A 34 1.26 -0.76 -14.92
CA TYR A 34 2.54 -0.23 -15.38
C TYR A 34 3.72 -1.14 -14.98
N SER A 35 3.69 -1.69 -13.77
CA SER A 35 4.74 -2.60 -13.27
C SER A 35 4.67 -3.94 -14.00
N ILE A 36 3.46 -4.47 -14.22
CA ILE A 36 3.23 -5.65 -15.05
C ILE A 36 3.87 -5.44 -16.43
N ALA A 37 3.53 -4.35 -17.10
CA ALA A 37 3.96 -4.09 -18.47
C ALA A 37 5.45 -3.76 -18.66
N ARG A 38 6.24 -3.55 -17.59
CA ARG A 38 7.62 -3.04 -17.73
C ARG A 38 8.67 -3.64 -16.80
N ASN A 39 8.27 -4.27 -15.70
CA ASN A 39 9.22 -4.78 -14.71
C ASN A 39 9.26 -6.31 -14.79
N PRO A 40 10.29 -6.94 -15.40
CA PRO A 40 10.36 -8.39 -15.58
C PRO A 40 10.44 -9.18 -14.27
N SER A 41 10.76 -8.53 -13.16
CA SER A 41 10.85 -9.13 -11.83
C SER A 41 9.79 -8.58 -10.87
N PHE A 42 8.64 -8.13 -11.38
CA PHE A 42 7.58 -7.60 -10.53
C PHE A 42 6.95 -8.70 -9.68
N GLN A 43 7.03 -8.50 -8.36
CA GLN A 43 6.40 -9.35 -7.36
C GLN A 43 5.41 -8.50 -6.55
N PHE A 44 4.15 -8.93 -6.54
CA PHE A 44 3.08 -8.28 -5.79
C PHE A 44 2.35 -9.32 -4.96
N LEU A 45 3.02 -9.75 -3.89
CA LEU A 45 2.64 -10.83 -2.97
C LEU A 45 2.76 -10.33 -1.52
N ASN A 46 2.28 -11.09 -0.54
CA ASN A 46 2.48 -10.74 0.87
C ASN A 46 3.97 -10.74 1.26
N PRO A 47 4.43 -9.79 2.12
CA PRO A 47 3.66 -8.76 2.82
C PRO A 47 3.41 -7.47 2.01
N ARG A 48 3.86 -7.44 0.75
CA ARG A 48 3.87 -6.21 -0.07
C ARG A 48 2.46 -5.77 -0.49
N ILE A 49 1.55 -6.68 -0.79
CA ILE A 49 0.15 -6.34 -1.13
C ILE A 49 -0.44 -5.50 0.00
N ASP A 50 -0.46 -6.02 1.23
CA ASP A 50 -1.07 -5.35 2.40
C ASP A 50 -0.51 -3.94 2.61
N THR A 51 0.82 -3.82 2.62
CA THR A 51 1.45 -2.49 2.80
C THR A 51 1.14 -1.54 1.66
N CYS A 52 0.96 -2.01 0.42
CA CYS A 52 0.58 -1.16 -0.70
C CYS A 52 -0.83 -0.62 -0.57
N ILE A 53 -1.77 -1.45 -0.09
CA ILE A 53 -3.17 -1.06 0.14
C ILE A 53 -3.25 -0.02 1.25
N CYS A 54 -2.53 -0.25 2.34
CA CYS A 54 -2.50 0.69 3.45
C CYS A 54 -1.92 2.03 3.00
N ARG A 55 -0.77 2.01 2.30
CA ARG A 55 -0.06 3.23 1.88
C ARG A 55 -0.83 4.11 0.91
N VAL A 56 -1.82 3.61 0.17
CA VAL A 56 -2.68 4.47 -0.67
C VAL A 56 -3.81 5.14 0.12
N ARG A 57 -4.18 4.61 1.29
CA ARG A 57 -5.17 5.26 2.16
C ARG A 57 -4.56 6.42 2.95
N LEU A 58 -3.31 6.25 3.38
CA LEU A 58 -2.63 7.17 4.28
C LEU A 58 -2.69 8.65 3.86
N PRO A 59 -2.51 9.04 2.59
CA PRO A 59 -2.47 10.46 2.22
C PRO A 59 -3.79 11.16 2.53
N HIS A 60 -4.91 10.58 2.11
CA HIS A 60 -6.21 11.20 2.27
C HIS A 60 -6.75 11.08 3.72
N GLN A 61 -6.11 10.26 4.57
CA GLN A 61 -6.38 10.13 6.01
C GLN A 61 -5.48 11.03 6.87
N PHE A 62 -4.17 11.10 6.59
CA PHE A 62 -3.19 11.76 7.45
C PHE A 62 -2.70 13.11 6.92
N PHE A 63 -2.79 13.39 5.61
CA PHE A 63 -2.24 14.63 5.04
C PHE A 63 -3.28 15.75 4.93
N VAL A 64 -4.57 15.44 5.09
CA VAL A 64 -5.60 16.48 5.23
C VAL A 64 -5.58 17.02 6.65
N SER A 65 -5.55 18.35 6.78
CA SER A 65 -5.57 19.03 8.06
C SER A 65 -6.86 18.76 8.83
N GLY A 66 -6.75 18.60 10.15
CA GLY A 66 -7.86 18.15 11.00
C GLY A 66 -8.95 19.18 11.28
N HIS A 67 -8.69 20.46 11.05
CA HIS A 67 -9.74 21.48 11.11
C HIS A 67 -10.65 21.46 9.87
N LEU A 68 -10.29 20.71 8.82
CA LEU A 68 -11.10 20.56 7.61
C LEU A 68 -12.01 19.35 7.75
N ASP A 69 -13.31 19.55 7.52
CA ASP A 69 -14.30 18.48 7.48
C ASP A 69 -14.32 17.79 6.10
N THR A 70 -13.18 17.25 5.69
CA THR A 70 -13.05 16.52 4.42
C THR A 70 -11.98 15.44 4.46
N THR A 71 -12.11 14.44 3.60
CA THR A 71 -11.07 13.44 3.35
C THR A 71 -10.40 13.66 1.99
N ASN A 72 -10.78 14.69 1.23
CA ASN A 72 -10.19 14.99 -0.07
C ASN A 72 -8.92 15.83 0.11
N LEU A 73 -7.79 15.27 -0.30
CA LEU A 73 -6.48 15.89 -0.18
C LEU A 73 -6.19 16.78 -1.39
N ASP A 74 -5.80 18.03 -1.12
CA ASP A 74 -5.32 18.95 -2.15
C ASP A 74 -3.97 18.51 -2.72
N LEU A 75 -3.75 18.72 -4.02
CA LEU A 75 -2.52 18.33 -4.71
C LEU A 75 -1.31 19.15 -4.29
N ASP A 76 -1.49 20.41 -3.88
CA ASP A 76 -0.39 21.24 -3.37
C ASP A 76 0.04 20.78 -1.97
N VAL A 77 -0.92 20.39 -1.13
CA VAL A 77 -0.66 19.74 0.16
C VAL A 77 0.05 18.41 -0.07
N ALA A 78 -0.45 17.57 -0.99
CA ALA A 78 0.17 16.29 -1.34
C ALA A 78 1.62 16.48 -1.83
N ARG A 79 1.89 17.50 -2.64
CA ARG A 79 3.25 17.84 -3.09
C ARG A 79 4.15 18.25 -1.92
N GLY A 80 3.62 19.00 -0.95
CA GLY A 80 4.28 19.31 0.32
C GLY A 80 4.87 18.06 0.99
N PHE A 81 4.04 17.04 1.18
CA PHE A 81 4.45 15.80 1.80
C PHE A 81 5.35 14.94 0.92
N TYR A 82 4.96 14.68 -0.33
CA TYR A 82 5.68 13.73 -1.18
C TYR A 82 7.02 14.24 -1.70
N GLN A 83 7.12 15.54 -1.99
CA GLN A 83 8.33 16.11 -2.58
C GLN A 83 9.24 16.75 -1.52
N TYR A 84 8.66 17.39 -0.51
CA TYR A 84 9.42 18.19 0.45
C TYR A 84 9.39 17.62 1.88
N GLY A 85 8.64 16.54 2.13
CA GLY A 85 8.52 15.96 3.46
C GLY A 85 8.00 16.93 4.52
N ARG A 86 7.24 17.97 4.11
CA ARG A 86 6.86 19.08 4.97
C ARG A 86 5.36 19.14 5.22
N PHE A 87 5.00 19.48 6.45
CA PHE A 87 3.68 19.98 6.78
C PHE A 87 3.53 21.42 6.24
N LEU A 88 2.36 21.78 5.74
CA LEU A 88 2.09 23.16 5.37
C LEU A 88 1.76 24.00 6.62
N PRO A 89 2.02 25.32 6.60
CA PRO A 89 1.60 26.21 7.69
C PRO A 89 0.11 26.04 7.99
N GLY A 90 -0.24 25.98 9.27
CA GLY A 90 -1.62 25.76 9.70
C GLY A 90 -2.12 24.32 9.52
N PHE A 91 -1.25 23.35 9.29
CA PHE A 91 -1.62 21.94 9.37
C PHE A 91 -1.88 21.52 10.82
N TYR A 92 -3.03 20.90 11.06
CA TYR A 92 -3.37 20.26 12.33
C TYR A 92 -3.53 18.76 12.10
N ARG A 93 -2.96 17.95 12.99
CA ARG A 93 -3.26 16.52 12.99
C ARG A 93 -4.75 16.32 13.24
N ARG A 94 -5.39 15.40 12.51
CA ARG A 94 -6.76 14.99 12.82
C ARG A 94 -6.89 14.38 14.20
N GLU A 95 -8.02 14.66 14.84
CA GLU A 95 -8.39 14.07 16.13
C GLU A 95 -8.62 12.56 15.98
N GLY A 96 -8.23 11.81 17.02
CA GLY A 96 -8.43 10.36 17.10
C GLY A 96 -7.26 9.51 16.59
N ALA A 97 -7.50 8.20 16.63
CA ALA A 97 -6.58 7.18 16.15
C ALA A 97 -7.08 6.65 14.79
N PHE A 98 -6.34 6.95 13.74
CA PHE A 98 -6.59 6.37 12.42
C PHE A 98 -5.73 5.12 12.24
N GLY A 99 -6.38 4.01 11.90
CA GLY A 99 -5.74 2.76 11.53
C GLY A 99 -6.32 2.21 10.23
N ILE A 100 -6.00 0.96 9.90
CA ILE A 100 -6.51 0.27 8.70
C ILE A 100 -8.05 0.28 8.61
N LEU A 101 -8.74 0.27 9.76
CA LEU A 101 -10.19 0.23 9.88
C LEU A 101 -10.85 1.62 10.07
N GLY A 102 -10.05 2.67 10.31
CA GLY A 102 -10.56 4.03 10.44
C GLY A 102 -10.97 4.58 9.08
N ASN A 103 -12.26 4.64 8.81
CA ASN A 103 -12.92 4.97 7.53
C ASN A 103 -12.91 3.84 6.48
N ALA A 104 -13.99 3.05 6.49
CA ALA A 104 -14.30 1.88 5.67
C ALA A 104 -14.55 2.17 4.16
N GLY A 105 -13.73 3.03 3.53
CA GLY A 105 -14.00 3.53 2.16
C GLY A 105 -13.13 2.97 1.03
N LEU A 106 -12.25 1.98 1.29
CA LEU A 106 -11.29 1.50 0.29
C LEU A 106 -11.16 -0.03 0.22
N ALA A 107 -11.98 -0.77 0.96
CA ALA A 107 -11.95 -2.24 0.95
C ALA A 107 -12.84 -2.82 -0.16
N GLY A 108 -13.88 -2.10 -0.59
CA GLY A 108 -14.84 -2.58 -1.59
C GLY A 108 -14.34 -2.53 -3.04
N ASP A 109 -13.55 -1.52 -3.42
CA ASP A 109 -13.38 -1.19 -4.84
C ASP A 109 -12.00 -1.52 -5.43
N ILE A 110 -11.01 -1.91 -4.62
CA ILE A 110 -9.67 -2.19 -5.14
C ILE A 110 -9.49 -3.68 -5.38
N TRP A 111 -9.76 -4.11 -6.61
CA TRP A 111 -9.52 -5.46 -7.12
C TRP A 111 -8.01 -5.75 -7.23
N PHE A 112 -7.35 -6.05 -6.10
CA PHE A 112 -6.00 -6.56 -6.12
C PHE A 112 -6.00 -8.05 -6.40
N ARG A 113 -5.69 -8.42 -7.65
CA ARG A 113 -5.36 -9.80 -7.99
C ARG A 113 -3.92 -10.10 -7.52
N ARG A 114 -3.72 -11.30 -6.96
CA ARG A 114 -2.41 -11.84 -6.56
C ARG A 114 -1.54 -11.98 -7.79
N ILE A 115 -0.41 -11.29 -7.89
CA ILE A 115 0.36 -11.25 -9.14
C ILE A 115 1.81 -11.64 -8.87
N ARG A 116 2.22 -12.77 -9.48
CA ARG A 116 3.60 -13.22 -9.58
C ARG A 116 3.96 -13.41 -11.05
N SER A 117 5.10 -12.88 -11.47
CA SER A 117 5.69 -13.27 -12.75
C SER A 117 6.64 -14.45 -12.55
N PRO A 118 6.43 -15.57 -13.27
CA PRO A 118 7.55 -16.38 -13.72
C PRO A 118 8.27 -15.55 -14.79
N GLU A 119 9.47 -15.09 -14.48
CA GLU A 119 10.44 -14.35 -15.31
C GLU A 119 9.94 -13.80 -16.66
N GLY A 120 9.93 -12.48 -16.81
CA GLY A 120 9.64 -11.81 -18.08
C GLY A 120 8.47 -10.83 -18.00
N VAL A 121 8.46 -9.86 -18.92
CA VAL A 121 7.41 -8.82 -18.97
C VAL A 121 6.12 -9.40 -19.56
N GLY A 122 4.98 -9.03 -18.97
CA GLY A 122 3.65 -9.43 -19.44
C GLY A 122 3.20 -10.84 -19.04
N ASN A 123 4.06 -11.67 -18.45
CA ASN A 123 3.73 -13.03 -18.04
C ASN A 123 3.38 -13.08 -16.54
N TYR A 124 2.17 -12.64 -16.17
CA TYR A 124 1.76 -12.56 -14.76
C TYR A 124 0.66 -13.56 -14.42
N GLY A 125 0.98 -14.51 -13.54
CA GLY A 125 0.06 -15.50 -13.01
C GLY A 125 -0.37 -15.20 -11.58
N LEU A 126 -1.45 -15.84 -11.15
CA LEU A 126 -1.83 -15.87 -9.74
C LEU A 126 -0.86 -16.80 -8.98
N SER A 127 -0.32 -16.34 -7.85
CA SER A 127 0.47 -17.20 -6.97
C SER A 127 -0.47 -18.00 -6.06
N PRO A 128 -0.50 -19.34 -6.15
CA PRO A 128 -1.33 -20.18 -5.27
C PRO A 128 -0.89 -20.15 -3.81
N GLU A 129 0.40 -19.91 -3.54
CA GLU A 129 0.95 -19.85 -2.18
C GLU A 129 0.72 -18.51 -1.47
N ASP A 130 0.20 -17.49 -2.17
CA ASP A 130 -0.05 -16.18 -1.58
C ASP A 130 -1.43 -16.08 -0.93
N LEU A 131 -1.41 -15.70 0.35
CA LEU A 131 -2.58 -15.67 1.23
C LEU A 131 -3.51 -14.48 0.92
N GLY A 132 -3.04 -13.47 0.19
CA GLY A 132 -3.83 -12.29 -0.19
C GLY A 132 -4.41 -11.49 0.99
N LEU A 133 -5.23 -10.48 0.68
CA LEU A 133 -5.86 -9.61 1.70
C LEU A 133 -7.09 -10.26 2.37
N HIS A 134 -7.69 -11.26 1.71
CA HIS A 134 -8.83 -12.05 2.19
C HIS A 134 -8.85 -13.44 1.51
N ALA A 135 -7.92 -14.34 1.86
CA ALA A 135 -8.10 -15.74 1.49
C ALA A 135 -9.21 -16.36 2.34
N GLY A 136 -10.38 -16.54 1.73
CA GLY A 136 -11.35 -17.50 2.22
C GLY A 136 -10.72 -18.88 2.45
N VAL A 137 -11.23 -19.54 3.48
CA VAL A 137 -11.28 -21.00 3.72
C VAL A 137 -10.04 -21.70 4.35
N ARG A 138 -8.87 -21.09 4.57
CA ARG A 138 -7.83 -21.74 5.42
C ARG A 138 -7.24 -20.91 6.55
N TYR A 139 -7.35 -19.60 6.50
CA TYR A 139 -7.04 -18.72 7.62
C TYR A 139 -8.12 -17.65 7.65
N SER A 140 -9.04 -17.74 8.61
CA SER A 140 -10.15 -16.79 8.81
C SER A 140 -9.68 -15.35 9.14
N CYS A 141 -8.37 -15.11 9.14
CA CYS A 141 -7.75 -13.85 9.50
C CYS A 141 -6.55 -13.58 8.58
N SER A 142 -6.65 -12.56 7.72
CA SER A 142 -5.53 -12.10 6.86
C SER A 142 -4.33 -11.62 7.69
N HIS A 143 -4.58 -11.13 8.91
CA HIS A 143 -3.52 -10.81 9.88
C HIS A 143 -2.69 -12.04 10.28
N CYS A 144 -3.32 -13.20 10.46
CA CYS A 144 -2.60 -14.45 10.76
C CYS A 144 -1.69 -14.86 9.60
N GLY A 145 -2.14 -14.69 8.35
CA GLY A 145 -1.33 -14.95 7.17
C GLY A 145 -0.10 -14.05 7.08
N LEU A 146 -0.25 -12.75 7.38
CA LEU A 146 0.87 -11.81 7.44
C LEU A 146 1.88 -12.18 8.54
N VAL A 147 1.40 -12.59 9.72
CA VAL A 147 2.25 -13.04 10.83
C VAL A 147 3.03 -14.30 10.44
N VAL A 148 2.41 -15.23 9.71
CA VAL A 148 3.10 -16.42 9.18
C VAL A 148 4.16 -16.03 8.16
N CYS A 149 3.83 -15.16 7.19
CA CYS A 149 4.82 -14.64 6.24
C CYS A 149 5.98 -13.92 6.95
N THR A 150 5.68 -13.15 8.00
CA THR A 150 6.69 -12.47 8.80
C THR A 150 7.60 -13.48 9.50
N ARG A 151 7.04 -14.55 10.07
CA ARG A 151 7.82 -15.64 10.65
C ARG A 151 8.74 -16.29 9.61
N LEU A 152 8.26 -16.55 8.40
CA LEU A 152 9.07 -17.14 7.33
C LEU A 152 10.22 -16.22 6.91
N VAL A 153 9.92 -14.93 6.65
CA VAL A 153 10.93 -13.93 6.26
C VAL A 153 11.95 -13.71 7.38
N CYS A 154 11.50 -13.53 8.62
CA CYS A 154 12.38 -13.33 9.77
C CYS A 154 13.24 -14.57 10.04
N SER A 155 12.70 -15.78 9.93
CA SER A 155 13.48 -17.01 10.11
C SER A 155 14.52 -17.21 9.00
N TYR A 156 14.22 -16.78 7.77
CA TYR A 156 15.18 -16.83 6.67
C TYR A 156 16.34 -15.84 6.85
N ILE A 157 16.04 -14.61 7.30
CA ILE A 157 17.06 -13.58 7.57
C ILE A 157 17.88 -13.92 8.82
N PHE A 158 17.23 -14.48 9.85
CA PHE A 158 17.84 -14.84 11.13
C PHE A 158 17.68 -16.34 11.41
N PRO A 159 18.40 -17.22 10.66
CA PRO A 159 18.23 -18.67 10.77
C PRO A 159 18.73 -19.24 12.11
N GLN A 160 19.62 -18.53 12.81
CA GLN A 160 20.02 -18.86 14.17
C GLN A 160 20.06 -17.59 15.03
N PRO A 161 19.10 -17.40 15.95
CA PRO A 161 19.19 -16.31 16.92
C PRO A 161 20.43 -16.52 17.78
N TYR A 162 21.14 -15.42 18.07
CA TYR A 162 22.47 -15.33 18.71
C TYR A 162 22.69 -16.16 20.00
N ALA A 163 21.64 -16.73 20.60
CA ALA A 163 21.71 -17.57 21.80
C ALA A 163 22.58 -18.84 21.66
N LYS A 164 22.96 -19.24 20.44
CA LYS A 164 23.94 -20.32 20.22
C LYS A 164 25.41 -19.90 20.37
N TYR A 165 25.74 -18.61 20.32
CA TYR A 165 27.12 -18.14 20.39
C TYR A 165 27.59 -17.79 21.81
N ILE A 166 26.68 -17.66 22.78
CA ILE A 166 27.01 -17.31 24.17
C ILE A 166 27.41 -18.54 25.01
N ARG A 167 27.09 -19.77 24.57
CA ARG A 167 27.45 -20.99 25.33
C ARG A 167 28.90 -21.46 25.17
N ASN A 168 29.72 -20.75 24.38
CA ASN A 168 31.12 -21.10 24.11
C ASN A 168 32.11 -19.95 24.44
N MET A 169 31.71 -18.98 25.27
CA MET A 169 32.60 -18.01 25.92
C MET A 169 32.54 -18.24 27.43
#